data_AF-A0A848GJD7-F1
#
_entry.id   AF-A0A848GJD7-F1
#
_cell.length_a   1.000
_cell.length_b   1.000
_cell.length_c   1.000
_cell.angle_alpha   90.00
_cell.angle_beta   90.00
_cell.angle_gamma   90.00
#
_symmetry.space_group_name_H-M   'P 1'
#
loop_
_entity.id
_entity.type
_entity.pdbx_description
1 polymer ?
#
loop_
_entity_poly.entity_id
_entity_poly.type
_entity_poly.pdbx_seq_one_letter_code
_entity_poly.pdbx_strand_id
1 'polypeptide(L)'
;MERLNKKECFLSLLQLLATKGETSKAVLNKITTVLNYSCITLETSRAHGLYSLRRDVVERKEEVKAQFDNVLHCLSNYPGEEIRLHIVILGKVGILIFTGINDECELGHIMLESDREEP
;
A
#
# COMPACT_ATOMS: atom_id res chain seq x y z
N MET A 1 7.18 -14.34 -24.90
CA MET A 1 6.81 -13.12 -24.15
C MET A 1 5.67 -13.49 -23.22
N GLU A 2 5.96 -13.67 -21.93
CA GLU A 2 4.89 -13.76 -20.93
C GLU A 2 4.11 -12.45 -20.94
N ARG A 3 2.78 -12.54 -20.99
CA ARG A 3 1.92 -11.38 -20.79
C ARG A 3 2.04 -11.01 -19.31
N LEU A 4 2.82 -9.97 -19.01
CA LEU A 4 2.84 -9.36 -17.69
C LEU A 4 1.40 -9.12 -17.23
N ASN A 5 1.06 -9.70 -16.08
CA ASN A 5 -0.24 -9.52 -15.47
C ASN A 5 -0.45 -8.02 -15.23
N LYS A 6 -1.56 -7.45 -15.71
CA LYS A 6 -1.83 -6.01 -15.57
C LYS A 6 -1.81 -5.55 -14.10
N LYS A 7 -2.21 -6.44 -13.18
CA LYS A 7 -2.16 -6.21 -11.72
C LYS A 7 -0.72 -6.08 -11.23
N GLU A 8 0.15 -7.00 -11.63
CA GLU A 8 1.57 -6.97 -11.27
C GLU A 8 2.25 -5.72 -11.85
N CYS A 9 1.98 -5.37 -13.11
CA CYS A 9 2.53 -4.18 -13.74
C CYS A 9 2.11 -2.89 -13.01
N PHE A 10 0.86 -2.81 -12.55
CA PHE A 10 0.36 -1.66 -11.80
C PHE A 10 0.98 -1.57 -10.41
N LEU A 11 1.07 -2.68 -9.68
CA LEU A 11 1.73 -2.73 -8.37
C LEU A 11 3.22 -2.37 -8.46
N SER A 12 3.92 -2.89 -9.47
CA SER A 12 5.32 -2.51 -9.74
C SER A 12 5.47 -1.03 -10.06
N LEU A 13 4.52 -0.42 -10.79
CA LEU A 13 4.52 1.02 -11.02
C LEU A 13 4.37 1.79 -9.70
N LEU A 14 3.46 1.37 -8.83
CA LEU A 14 3.26 2.00 -7.52
C LEU A 14 4.47 1.83 -6.59
N GLN A 15 5.12 0.67 -6.60
CA GLN A 15 6.39 0.43 -5.90
C GLN A 15 7.51 1.34 -6.41
N LEU A 16 7.57 1.56 -7.73
CA LEU A 16 8.57 2.44 -8.35
C LEU A 16 8.34 3.91 -7.97
N LEU A 17 7.09 4.32 -7.77
CA LEU A 17 6.75 5.62 -7.18
C LEU A 17 7.16 5.73 -5.71
N ALA A 18 6.95 4.66 -4.93
CA ALA A 18 7.27 4.61 -3.51
C ALA A 18 8.78 4.67 -3.26
N THR A 19 9.57 3.94 -4.06
CA THR A 19 11.02 3.74 -3.86
C THR A 19 11.92 4.82 -4.46
N LYS A 20 11.34 5.90 -5.03
CA LYS A 20 12.09 7.03 -5.64
C LYS A 20 13.26 6.60 -6.53
N GLY A 21 13.11 5.53 -7.33
CA GLY A 21 14.08 5.24 -8.40
C GLY A 21 14.26 6.47 -9.29
N GLU A 22 15.42 6.63 -9.94
CA GLU A 22 15.92 7.78 -10.75
C GLU A 22 14.92 8.36 -11.77
N THR A 23 13.81 8.89 -11.29
CA THR A 23 12.68 9.31 -12.08
C THR A 23 12.54 10.80 -11.83
N SER A 24 12.46 11.56 -12.92
CA SER A 24 12.29 13.01 -12.87
C SER A 24 11.19 13.38 -11.87
N LYS A 25 11.49 14.26 -10.90
CA LYS A 25 10.52 14.77 -9.91
C LYS A 25 9.23 15.27 -10.57
N ALA A 26 9.30 15.78 -11.81
CA ALA A 26 8.15 16.23 -12.56
C ALA A 26 7.18 15.09 -12.96
N VAL A 27 7.71 13.91 -13.29
CA VAL A 27 6.91 12.72 -13.63
C VAL A 27 6.25 12.16 -12.37
N LEU A 28 7.00 12.05 -11.27
CA LEU A 28 6.48 11.63 -9.98
C LEU A 28 5.36 12.56 -9.50
N ASN A 29 5.54 13.88 -9.59
CA ASN A 29 4.52 14.85 -9.21
C ASN A 29 3.25 14.73 -10.06
N LYS A 30 3.37 14.51 -11.38
CA LYS A 30 2.20 14.31 -12.24
C LYS A 30 1.45 13.03 -11.89
N ILE A 31 2.16 11.93 -11.69
CA ILE A 31 1.54 10.64 -11.38
C ILE A 31 0.86 10.67 -10.00
N THR A 32 1.53 11.21 -8.98
CA THR A 32 0.97 11.33 -7.63
C THR A 32 -0.27 12.23 -7.58
N THR A 33 -0.30 13.30 -8.38
CA THR A 33 -1.48 14.17 -8.53
C THR A 33 -2.66 13.42 -9.15
N VAL A 34 -2.41 12.60 -10.18
CA VAL A 34 -3.47 11.85 -10.87
C VAL A 34 -4.01 10.71 -10.01
N LEU A 35 -3.15 10.06 -9.22
CA LEU A 35 -3.52 8.88 -8.44
C LEU A 35 -4.04 9.18 -7.03
N ASN A 36 -4.29 10.46 -6.70
CA ASN A 36 -4.63 10.92 -5.34
C ASN A 36 -3.74 10.27 -4.28
N TYR A 37 -2.43 10.35 -4.52
CA TYR A 37 -1.42 9.70 -3.71
C TYR A 37 -1.09 10.55 -2.49
N SER A 38 -1.00 9.93 -1.33
CA SER A 38 -0.44 10.51 -0.11
C SER A 38 0.53 9.55 0.55
N CYS A 39 1.44 10.08 1.35
CA CYS A 39 2.42 9.29 2.08
C CYS A 39 2.53 9.86 3.49
N ILE A 40 2.45 8.98 4.49
CA ILE A 40 2.55 9.34 5.90
C ILE A 40 3.57 8.43 6.59
N THR A 41 4.22 8.98 7.62
CA THR A 41 5.07 8.21 8.53
C THR A 41 4.24 7.70 9.69
N LEU A 42 4.41 6.43 10.06
CA LEU A 42 3.74 5.81 11.19
C LEU A 42 4.78 5.06 12.04
N GLU A 43 4.61 5.13 13.36
CA GLU A 43 5.31 4.21 14.27
C GLU A 43 4.84 2.78 14.00
N THR A 44 5.75 1.80 14.02
CA THR A 44 5.43 0.37 13.81
C THR A 44 4.37 -0.11 14.82
N SER A 45 4.43 0.42 16.05
CA SER A 45 3.43 0.19 17.11
C SER A 45 2.01 0.62 16.71
N ARG A 46 1.88 1.77 16.01
CA ARG A 46 0.60 2.29 15.51
C ARG A 46 0.14 1.57 14.26
N ALA A 47 1.08 1.06 13.45
CA ALA A 47 0.76 0.20 12.32
C ALA A 47 0.11 -1.11 12.79
N HIS A 48 0.36 -1.60 14.01
CA HIS A 48 -0.42 -2.70 14.59
C HIS A 48 -1.90 -2.36 14.84
N GLY A 49 -2.31 -1.09 14.74
CA GLY A 49 -3.73 -0.70 14.62
C GLY A 49 -4.44 -1.34 13.43
N LEU A 50 -3.68 -1.87 12.45
CA LEU A 50 -4.19 -2.73 11.37
C LEU A 50 -4.89 -3.99 11.89
N TYR A 51 -4.59 -4.50 13.09
CA TYR A 51 -5.33 -5.63 13.68
C TYR A 51 -6.80 -5.31 13.92
N SER A 52 -7.13 -4.06 14.24
CA SER A 52 -8.51 -3.61 14.40
C SER A 52 -9.21 -3.55 13.04
N LEU A 53 -8.57 -2.94 12.04
CA LEU A 53 -9.09 -2.88 10.67
C LEU A 53 -9.26 -4.27 10.05
N ARG A 54 -8.30 -5.18 10.26
CA ARG A 54 -8.38 -6.57 9.83
C ARG A 54 -9.66 -7.23 10.34
N ARG A 55 -10.01 -7.02 11.62
CA ARG A 55 -11.20 -7.59 12.28
C ARG A 55 -12.50 -7.14 11.62
N ASP A 56 -12.59 -5.87 11.27
CA ASP A 56 -13.77 -5.29 10.63
C ASP A 56 -13.91 -5.74 9.15
N VAL A 57 -12.80 -6.14 8.52
CA VAL A 57 -12.75 -6.62 7.13
C VAL A 57 -13.00 -8.14 7.02
N VAL A 58 -12.95 -8.90 8.14
CA VAL A 58 -13.14 -10.36 8.18
C VAL A 58 -14.46 -10.80 7.52
N GLU A 59 -15.47 -9.94 7.46
CA GLU A 59 -16.78 -10.29 6.92
C GLU A 59 -16.86 -10.28 5.38
N ARG A 60 -15.85 -9.80 4.63
CA ARG A 60 -16.09 -9.42 3.21
C ARG A 60 -15.23 -10.07 2.12
N LYS A 61 -13.90 -10.29 2.27
CA LYS A 61 -13.06 -10.89 1.19
C LYS A 61 -11.79 -11.62 1.72
N GLU A 62 -11.60 -12.91 1.43
CA GLU A 62 -10.43 -13.71 1.89
C GLU A 62 -9.08 -13.20 1.40
N GLU A 63 -9.01 -12.71 0.16
CA GLU A 63 -7.76 -12.17 -0.41
C GLU A 63 -7.24 -10.96 0.38
N VAL A 64 -8.14 -10.09 0.82
CA VAL A 64 -7.80 -8.91 1.62
C VAL A 64 -7.28 -9.34 3.00
N LYS A 65 -7.87 -10.39 3.59
CA LYS A 65 -7.37 -10.96 4.86
C LYS A 65 -5.94 -11.48 4.72
N ALA A 66 -5.62 -12.16 3.62
CA ALA A 66 -4.26 -12.65 3.35
C ALA A 66 -3.26 -11.48 3.20
N GLN A 67 -3.68 -10.37 2.58
CA GLN A 67 -2.86 -9.15 2.48
C GLN A 67 -2.58 -8.54 3.86
N PHE A 68 -3.61 -8.43 4.72
CA PHE A 68 -3.42 -7.98 6.11
C PHE A 68 -2.47 -8.90 6.88
N ASP A 69 -2.65 -10.21 6.79
CA ASP A 69 -1.81 -11.20 7.49
C ASP A 69 -0.34 -11.08 7.05
N ASN A 70 -0.11 -10.89 5.74
CA ASN A 70 1.23 -10.68 5.21
C ASN A 70 1.86 -9.38 5.74
N VAL A 71 1.15 -8.25 5.67
CA VAL A 71 1.66 -6.96 6.17
C VAL A 71 1.97 -7.02 7.66
N LEU A 72 1.07 -7.60 8.47
CA LEU A 72 1.28 -7.75 9.90
C LEU A 72 2.49 -8.64 10.23
N HIS A 73 2.68 -9.72 9.46
CA HIS A 73 3.84 -10.59 9.60
C HIS A 73 5.14 -9.84 9.27
N CYS A 74 5.19 -9.11 8.15
CA CYS A 74 6.34 -8.31 7.76
C CYS A 74 6.66 -7.21 8.78
N LEU A 75 5.65 -6.48 9.27
CA LEU A 75 5.81 -5.45 10.29
C LEU A 75 6.36 -6.00 11.61
N SER A 76 5.92 -7.19 12.03
CA SER A 76 6.40 -7.82 13.26
C SER A 76 7.87 -8.23 13.20
N ASN A 77 8.40 -8.44 11.99
CA ASN A 77 9.80 -8.77 11.76
C ASN A 77 10.64 -7.55 11.34
N TYR A 78 10.02 -6.39 11.14
CA TYR A 78 10.74 -5.19 10.71
C TYR A 78 11.49 -4.60 11.92
N PRO A 79 12.81 -4.39 11.82
CA PRO A 79 13.61 -3.91 12.95
C PRO A 79 13.45 -2.41 13.22
N GLY A 80 12.83 -1.65 12.31
CA GLY A 80 12.66 -0.21 12.46
C GLY A 80 11.45 0.17 13.31
N GLU A 81 11.57 1.31 13.99
CA GLU A 81 10.52 1.87 14.85
C GLU A 81 9.45 2.64 14.05
N GLU A 82 9.77 3.05 12.82
CA GLU A 82 8.91 3.83 11.94
C GLU A 82 8.89 3.25 10.53
N ILE A 83 7.74 3.38 9.87
CA ILE A 83 7.51 2.95 8.49
C ILE A 83 6.89 4.10 7.69
N ARG A 84 6.88 3.96 6.37
CA ARG A 84 6.03 4.76 5.50
C ARG A 84 4.82 3.97 5.04
N LEU A 85 3.68 4.65 5.10
CA LEU A 85 2.43 4.20 4.50
C LEU A 85 2.13 5.09 3.30
N HIS A 86 2.13 4.48 2.13
CA HIS A 86 1.71 5.10 0.88
C HIS A 86 0.25 4.74 0.64
N ILE A 87 -0.58 5.76 0.45
CA ILE A 87 -2.02 5.63 0.27
C ILE A 87 -2.35 6.13 -1.12
N VAL A 88 -2.98 5.28 -1.92
CA VAL A 88 -3.42 5.59 -3.28
C VAL A 88 -4.92 5.39 -3.35
N ILE A 89 -5.65 6.38 -3.83
CA ILE A 89 -7.12 6.31 -3.94
C ILE A 89 -7.52 6.47 -5.41
N LEU A 90 -8.16 5.45 -5.96
CA LEU A 90 -8.56 5.34 -7.36
C LEU A 90 -10.05 5.01 -7.44
N GLY A 91 -10.88 6.06 -7.44
CA GLY A 91 -12.33 5.89 -7.37
C GLY A 91 -12.73 5.10 -6.12
N LYS A 92 -13.29 3.90 -6.31
CA LYS A 92 -13.72 3.00 -5.23
C LYS A 92 -12.61 2.12 -4.65
N VAL A 93 -11.40 2.19 -5.20
CA VAL A 93 -10.26 1.34 -4.77
C VAL A 93 -9.27 2.17 -3.96
N GLY A 94 -9.00 1.74 -2.73
CA GLY A 94 -7.90 2.24 -1.90
C GLY A 94 -6.77 1.22 -1.89
N ILE A 95 -5.53 1.67 -2.11
CA ILE A 95 -4.33 0.84 -2.01
C ILE A 95 -3.44 1.42 -0.93
N LEU A 96 -3.07 0.57 0.02
CA LEU A 96 -2.17 0.88 1.13
C LEU A 96 -0.88 0.11 0.89
N ILE A 97 0.26 0.79 0.75
CA ILE A 97 1.57 0.15 0.56
C ILE A 97 2.44 0.53 1.74
N PHE A 98 3.06 -0.46 2.37
CA PHE A 98 3.88 -0.31 3.55
C PHE A 98 5.35 -0.51 3.18
N THR A 99 6.20 0.42 3.57
CA THR A 99 7.64 0.38 3.30
C THR A 99 8.43 0.81 4.53
N GLY A 100 9.72 0.50 4.57
CA GLY A 100 10.64 1.09 5.54
C GLY A 100 10.71 2.62 5.41
N ILE A 101 11.19 3.31 6.46
CA ILE A 101 11.15 4.79 6.54
C ILE A 101 11.91 5.52 5.41
N ASN A 102 12.89 4.86 4.79
CA ASN A 102 13.67 5.34 3.66
C ASN A 102 13.31 4.62 2.35
N ASP A 103 12.16 3.96 2.31
CA ASP A 103 11.71 3.13 1.19
C ASP A 103 12.69 1.98 0.87
N GLU A 104 13.48 1.54 1.86
CA GLU A 104 14.56 0.56 1.70
C GLU A 104 14.07 -0.88 1.54
N CYS A 105 12.85 -1.15 1.95
CA CYS A 105 12.19 -2.44 1.79
C CYS A 105 10.67 -2.26 1.71
N GLU A 106 10.02 -3.20 1.02
CA GLU A 106 8.57 -3.32 1.03
C GLU A 106 8.12 -4.29 2.12
N LEU A 107 7.14 -3.86 2.91
CA LEU A 107 6.52 -4.60 4.00
C LEU A 107 5.14 -5.16 3.60
N GLY A 108 4.73 -4.94 2.36
CA GLY A 108 3.53 -5.46 1.73
C GLY A 108 2.52 -4.37 1.37
N HIS A 109 1.36 -4.79 0.85
CA HIS A 109 0.28 -3.89 0.48
C HIS A 109 -1.09 -4.50 0.77
N ILE A 110 -2.10 -3.64 0.89
CA ILE A 110 -3.51 -3.99 1.09
C ILE A 110 -4.33 -3.23 0.05
N MET A 111 -5.16 -3.96 -0.69
CA MET A 111 -6.09 -3.40 -1.66
C MET A 111 -7.52 -3.51 -1.12
N LEU A 112 -8.14 -2.35 -0.93
CA LEU A 112 -9.49 -2.20 -0.40
C LEU A 112 -10.40 -1.74 -1.52
N GLU A 113 -11.40 -2.55 -1.85
CA GLU A 113 -12.46 -2.16 -2.79
C GLU A 113 -13.71 -1.79 -2.00
N SER A 114 -14.23 -0.59 -2.21
CA SER A 114 -15.51 -0.18 -1.66
C SER A 114 -16.65 -0.68 -2.54
N ASP A 115 -17.51 -1.54 -1.99
CA ASP A 115 -18.75 -1.95 -2.64
C ASP A 115 -19.86 -0.87 -2.52
N ARG A 116 -19.60 0.27 -1.85
CA ARG A 116 -20.62 1.33 -1.71
C ARG A 116 -20.89 1.97 -3.07
N GLU A 117 -22.13 1.89 -3.55
CA GLU A 117 -22.67 2.81 -4.55
C GLU A 117 -22.61 4.23 -3.96
N GLU A 118 -22.08 5.18 -4.72
CA GLU A 118 -22.15 6.60 -4.31
C GLU A 118 -23.63 7.01 -4.22
N PRO A 119 -24.01 7.82 -3.23
CA PRO A 119 -25.38 8.34 -3.11
C PRO A 119 -25.76 9.24 -4.29
#